data_AF-A0A840RIW6-F1
#
_entry.id   AF-A0A840RIW6-F1
#
_cell.length_a   1.000
_cell.length_b   1.000
_cell.length_c   1.000
_cell.angle_alpha   90.00
_cell.angle_beta   90.00
_cell.angle_gamma   90.00
#
_symmetry.space_group_name_H-M   'P 1'
#
loop_
_entity.id
_entity.type
_entity.pdbx_description
1 polymer ?
#
loop_
_entity_poly.entity_id
_entity_poly.type
_entity_poly.pdbx_seq_one_letter_code
_entity_poly.pdbx_strand_id
1 'polypeptide(L)'
;MWARFSAGAVLGLPLAFLATGLVSHLWVAGWDQVIVPVLLLFMPVWVGIMAGSVMFRSARRAWLILAGLNVLTMLLLWGARHALA
;
A
#
# COMPACT_ATOMS: atom_id res chain seq x y z
N MET A 1 -7.04 3.44 -20.62
CA MET A 1 -7.65 3.24 -19.29
C MET A 1 -7.22 1.92 -18.65
N TRP A 2 -7.45 0.79 -19.32
CA TRP A 2 -7.11 -0.56 -18.83
C TRP A 2 -5.69 -0.76 -18.34
N ALA A 3 -4.66 -0.28 -19.07
CA ALA A 3 -3.26 -0.41 -18.64
C ALA A 3 -2.90 0.39 -17.37
N ARG A 4 -3.70 1.41 -17.02
CA ARG A 4 -3.55 2.17 -15.77
C ARG A 4 -4.27 1.47 -14.63
N PHE A 5 -5.50 1.02 -14.91
CA PHE A 5 -6.28 0.20 -13.98
C PHE A 5 -5.51 -1.06 -13.58
N SER A 6 -4.87 -1.76 -14.53
CA SER A 6 -4.06 -2.93 -14.23
C SER A 6 -2.84 -2.62 -13.36
N ALA A 7 -2.24 -1.42 -13.51
CA ALA A 7 -1.19 -0.96 -12.60
C ALA A 7 -1.73 -0.86 -11.16
N GLY A 8 -2.90 -0.24 -10.99
CA GLY A 8 -3.57 -0.15 -9.69
C GLY A 8 -3.97 -1.53 -9.14
N ALA A 9 -4.47 -2.43 -9.99
CA ALA A 9 -4.90 -3.75 -9.56
C ALA A 9 -3.70 -4.60 -9.10
N VAL A 10 -2.63 -4.64 -9.91
CA VAL A 10 -1.46 -5.48 -9.67
C VAL A 10 -0.53 -4.89 -8.62
N LEU A 11 -0.14 -3.62 -8.74
CA LEU A 11 0.80 -2.98 -7.81
C LEU A 11 0.11 -2.31 -6.63
N GLY A 12 -1.18 -1.98 -6.73
CA GLY A 12 -1.94 -1.46 -5.60
C GLY A 12 -2.22 -2.51 -4.55
N LEU A 13 -2.32 -3.80 -4.92
CA LEU A 13 -2.55 -4.89 -3.97
C LEU A 13 -1.39 -5.05 -2.97
N PRO A 14 -0.13 -5.24 -3.41
CA PRO A 14 1.00 -5.28 -2.49
C PRO A 14 1.20 -3.94 -1.77
N LEU A 15 0.94 -2.80 -2.43
CA LEU A 15 1.04 -1.49 -1.78
C LEU A 15 0.04 -1.34 -0.63
N ALA A 16 -1.22 -1.75 -0.85
CA ALA A 16 -2.25 -1.72 0.18
C ALA A 16 -1.84 -2.61 1.36
N PHE A 17 -1.34 -3.81 1.09
CA PHE A 17 -0.91 -4.76 2.12
C PHE A 17 0.24 -4.17 2.95
N LEU A 18 1.28 -3.67 2.29
CA LEU A 18 2.43 -3.03 2.93
C LEU A 18 2.02 -1.80 3.74
N ALA A 19 1.13 -0.96 3.21
CA ALA A 19 0.64 0.22 3.91
C ALA A 19 -0.16 -0.16 5.16
N THR A 20 -1.09 -1.11 5.05
CA THR A 20 -1.86 -1.59 6.20
C THR A 20 -0.99 -2.27 7.25
N GLY A 21 0.00 -3.07 6.83
CA GLY A 21 0.96 -3.69 7.73
C GLY A 21 1.90 -2.69 8.41
N LEU A 22 2.29 -1.62 7.71
CA LEU A 22 3.07 -0.54 8.30
C LEU A 22 2.25 0.21 9.36
N VAL A 23 0.98 0.50 9.09
CA VAL A 23 0.08 1.14 10.08
C VAL A 23 -0.08 0.28 11.32
N SER A 24 -0.30 -1.04 11.17
CA SER A 24 -0.43 -1.92 12.34
C SER A 24 0.87 -2.06 13.12
N HIS A 25 2.02 -2.10 12.43
CA HIS A 25 3.32 -2.22 13.07
C HIS A 25 3.74 -0.97 13.85
N LEU A 26 3.39 0.22 13.35
CA LEU A 26 3.68 1.49 14.01
C LEU A 26 2.67 1.85 15.12
N TRP A 27 1.66 1.00 15.36
CA TRP A 27 0.64 1.29 16.36
C TRP A 27 1.21 1.19 17.77
N VAL A 28 1.19 2.30 18.52
CA VAL A 28 1.82 2.43 19.85
C VAL A 28 1.32 1.38 20.84
N ALA A 29 0.04 1.03 20.77
CA ALA A 29 -0.59 0.10 21.71
C ALA A 29 -0.44 -1.38 21.34
N GLY A 30 0.28 -1.70 20.26
CA GLY A 30 0.43 -3.06 19.74
C GLY A 30 -0.44 -3.33 18.50
N TRP A 31 0.06 -4.19 17.62
CA TRP A 31 -0.60 -4.52 16.35
C TRP A 31 -1.88 -5.33 16.53
N ASP A 32 -1.98 -6.09 17.62
CA ASP A 32 -3.10 -6.96 17.98
C ASP A 32 -4.38 -6.17 18.25
N GLN A 33 -4.27 -4.94 18.77
CA GLN A 33 -5.42 -4.07 19.01
C GLN A 33 -6.06 -3.53 17.73
N VAL A 34 -5.30 -3.45 16.64
CA VAL A 34 -5.73 -2.83 15.38
C VAL A 34 -5.79 -3.79 14.19
N ILE A 35 -5.43 -5.06 14.37
CA ILE A 35 -5.37 -6.00 13.25
C ILE A 35 -6.72 -6.16 12.54
N VAL A 36 -7.82 -6.25 13.28
CA VAL A 36 -9.17 -6.39 12.71
C VAL A 36 -9.55 -5.17 11.86
N PRO A 37 -9.54 -3.92 12.36
CA PRO A 37 -9.89 -2.76 11.54
C PRO A 37 -8.90 -2.55 10.38
N VAL A 38 -7.62 -2.85 10.56
CA VAL A 38 -6.61 -2.76 9.49
C VAL A 38 -6.91 -3.75 8.35
N LEU A 39 -7.29 -4.99 8.68
CA LEU A 39 -7.71 -5.98 7.68
C LEU A 39 -8.99 -5.56 6.96
N LEU A 40 -9.95 -4.95 7.67
CA LEU A 40 -11.16 -4.40 7.05
C LEU A 40 -10.84 -3.23 6.10
N LEU A 41 -9.85 -2.40 6.43
CA LEU A 41 -9.43 -1.25 5.62
C LEU A 41 -8.58 -1.64 4.40
N PHE A 42 -7.96 -2.81 4.39
CA PHE A 42 -7.13 -3.28 3.28
C PHE A 42 -7.87 -3.23 1.93
N MET A 43 -9.09 -3.77 1.86
CA MET A 43 -9.90 -3.76 0.63
C MET A 43 -10.24 -2.33 0.17
N PRO A 44 -10.81 -1.45 1.01
CA PRO A 44 -11.03 -0.04 0.68
C PRO A 44 -9.77 0.68 0.19
N VAL A 45 -8.63 0.48 0.85
CA VAL A 45 -7.35 1.09 0.46
C VAL A 45 -6.93 0.62 -0.92
N TRP A 46 -6.99 -0.69 -1.18
CA TRP A 46 -6.66 -1.24 -2.50
C TRP A 46 -7.57 -0.71 -3.61
N VAL A 47 -8.89 -0.68 -3.36
CA VAL A 47 -9.87 -0.11 -4.30
C VAL A 47 -9.60 1.38 -4.54
N GLY A 48 -9.28 2.15 -3.50
CA GLY A 48 -8.88 3.54 -3.60
C GLY A 48 -7.64 3.74 -4.48
N ILE A 49 -6.63 2.87 -4.34
CA ILE A 49 -5.43 2.88 -5.19
C ILE A 49 -5.78 2.51 -6.64
N MET A 50 -6.63 1.51 -6.86
CA MET A 50 -7.11 1.14 -8.20
C MET A 50 -7.85 2.31 -8.87
N ALA A 51 -8.77 2.95 -8.15
CA ALA A 51 -9.50 4.13 -8.64
C ALA A 51 -8.54 5.30 -8.91
N GLY A 52 -7.60 5.58 -8.00
CA GLY A 52 -6.58 6.62 -8.19
C GLY A 52 -5.67 6.34 -9.40
N SER A 53 -5.39 5.08 -9.71
CA SER A 53 -4.54 4.71 -10.84
C SER A 53 -5.11 5.21 -12.19
N VAL A 54 -6.44 5.24 -12.32
CA VAL A 54 -7.11 5.75 -13.52
C VAL A 54 -7.16 7.28 -13.57
N MET A 55 -6.47 8.00 -12.67
CA MET A 55 -6.25 9.45 -12.72
C MET A 55 -4.88 9.87 -13.29
N PHE A 56 -3.88 8.97 -13.35
CA PHE A 56 -2.56 9.26 -13.96
C PHE A 56 -2.54 9.52 -15.46
N ARG A 57 -2.04 10.66 -15.93
CA ARG A 57 -1.98 10.99 -17.38
C ARG A 57 -1.37 9.91 -18.31
N SER A 58 -0.50 9.02 -17.82
CA SER A 58 0.05 7.89 -18.61
C SER A 58 0.12 6.59 -17.81
N ALA A 59 0.03 5.45 -18.51
CA ALA A 59 0.18 4.13 -17.90
C ALA A 59 1.58 3.91 -17.32
N ARG A 60 2.63 4.31 -18.05
CA ARG A 60 4.02 4.22 -17.56
C ARG A 60 4.20 4.96 -16.24
N ARG A 61 3.62 6.16 -16.10
CA ARG A 61 3.69 6.93 -14.85
C ARG A 61 2.97 6.24 -13.70
N ALA A 62 1.80 5.64 -13.96
CA ALA A 62 1.08 4.85 -12.94
C ALA A 62 1.94 3.68 -12.44
N TRP A 63 2.53 2.90 -13.35
CA TRP A 63 3.40 1.78 -13.01
C TRP A 63 4.64 2.22 -12.21
N LEU A 64 5.35 3.24 -12.69
CA LEU A 64 6.57 3.73 -12.02
C LEU A 64 6.29 4.27 -10.61
N ILE A 65 5.22 5.05 -10.45
CA ILE A 65 4.86 5.61 -9.14
C ILE A 65 4.42 4.51 -8.19
N LEU A 66 3.54 3.60 -8.62
CA LEU A 66 3.09 2.51 -7.75
C LEU A 66 4.24 1.54 -7.39
N ALA A 67 5.15 1.26 -8.31
CA ALA A 67 6.34 0.47 -8.03
C ALA A 67 7.27 1.18 -7.03
N GLY A 68 7.51 2.47 -7.24
CA GLY A 68 8.29 3.30 -6.31
C GLY A 68 7.68 3.35 -4.91
N LEU A 69 6.34 3.48 -4.81
CA LEU A 69 5.63 3.44 -3.53
C LEU A 69 5.74 2.07 -2.85
N ASN A 70 5.66 0.96 -3.60
CA ASN A 70 5.89 -0.36 -3.03
C ASN A 70 7.28 -0.49 -2.41
N VAL A 71 8.32 -0.09 -3.16
CA VAL A 71 9.70 -0.10 -2.68
C VAL A 71 9.85 0.79 -1.44
N LEU A 72 9.31 2.02 -1.49
CA LEU A 72 9.36 2.95 -0.37
C LEU A 72 8.69 2.38 0.89
N THR A 73 7.45 1.89 0.78
CA THR A 73 6.72 1.34 1.93
C THR A 73 7.40 0.09 2.49
N MET A 74 7.97 -0.76 1.62
CA MET A 74 8.76 -1.91 2.06
C MET A 74 10.02 -1.48 2.81
N LEU A 75 10.75 -0.46 2.34
CA LEU A 75 11.92 0.08 3.05
C LEU A 75 11.54 0.71 4.39
N LEU A 76 10.39 1.38 4.46
CA LEU A 76 9.86 1.92 5.73
C LEU A 76 9.50 0.80 6.71
N LEU A 77 8.83 -0.26 6.24
CA LEU A 77 8.48 -1.40 7.07
C LEU A 77 9.72 -2.16 7.55
N TRP A 78 10.68 -2.35 6.66
CA TRP A 78 11.98 -2.94 6.99
C TRP A 78 12.72 -2.09 8.03
N GLY A 79 12.81 -0.78 7.82
CA GLY A 79 13.44 0.15 8.76
C GLY A 79 12.75 0.15 10.12
N ALA A 80 11.41 0.23 10.15
CA ALA A 80 10.63 0.17 11.38
C ALA A 80 10.87 -1.13 12.15
N ARG A 81 10.90 -2.27 11.46
CA ARG A 81 11.19 -3.57 12.06
C ARG A 81 12.58 -3.64 12.71
N HIS A 82 13.59 -2.96 12.16
CA HIS A 82 14.95 -2.98 12.69
C HIS A 82 15.19 -1.88 13.74
N ALA A 83 14.44 -0.78 13.69
CA ALA A 83 14.57 0.33 14.63
C ALA A 83 13.71 0.17 15.89
N LEU A 84 12.64 -0.63 15.83
CA LEU A 84 11.70 -0.88 16.93
C LEU A 84 11.85 -2.29 17.54
N ALA A 85 12.89 -3.03 17.16
CA ALA A 85 13.29 -4.30 17.76
C ALA A 85 14.36 -4.09 18.84
#